data_AF-A0A3A9W0U4-F1
#
_entry.id   AF-A0A3A9W0U4-F1
#
_cell.length_a   1.000
_cell.length_b   1.000
_cell.length_c   1.000
_cell.angle_alpha   90.00
_cell.angle_beta   90.00
_cell.angle_gamma   90.00
#
_symmetry.space_group_name_H-M   'P 1'
#
loop_
_entity.id
_entity.type
_entity.pdbx_description
1 polymer ?
#
loop_
_entity_poly.entity_id
_entity_poly.type
_entity_poly.pdbx_seq_one_letter_code
_entity_poly.pdbx_strand_id
1 'polypeptide(L)'
;MIPIRGNPFSSLNNNPNQTLQDGVAANPCVQYIQWGVYTENPVAKGSVTNIPFEKQKANVVDYSANYWLQAFIRGGEFTQLSYNQTILMNIPINGTIVKFPHITCNTLTKNNKDYFILCIA
;
A
#
# COMPACT_ATOMS: atom_id res chain seq x y z
N MET A 1 -23.40 -15.75 11.27
CA MET A 1 -22.92 -14.38 11.02
C MET A 1 -21.77 -14.12 11.97
N ILE A 2 -20.55 -13.98 11.48
CA ILE A 2 -19.40 -13.67 12.34
C ILE A 2 -19.55 -12.19 12.74
N PRO A 3 -19.65 -11.85 14.04
CA PRO A 3 -19.69 -10.44 14.43
C PRO A 3 -18.38 -9.79 14.02
N ILE A 4 -18.47 -8.73 13.22
CA ILE A 4 -17.32 -7.90 12.87
C ILE A 4 -16.83 -7.30 14.20
N ARG A 5 -15.69 -7.78 14.71
CA ARG A 5 -15.05 -7.15 15.87
C ARG A 5 -14.37 -5.88 15.37
N GLY A 6 -14.59 -4.77 16.08
CA GLY A 6 -13.92 -3.50 15.77
C GLY A 6 -12.40 -3.65 15.80
N ASN A 7 -11.69 -2.75 15.12
CA ASN A 7 -10.22 -2.74 15.12
C ASN A 7 -9.70 -2.65 16.57
N PRO A 8 -8.97 -3.66 17.09
CA PRO A 8 -8.43 -3.63 18.44
C PRO A 8 -7.34 -2.56 18.63
N PHE A 9 -6.82 -2.00 17.54
CA PHE A 9 -5.80 -0.95 17.51
C PHE A 9 -6.37 0.34 16.89
N SER A 10 -7.32 0.97 17.57
CA SER A 10 -8.03 2.15 17.07
C SER A 10 -7.11 3.34 16.76
N SER A 11 -5.93 3.42 17.37
CA SER A 11 -4.89 4.40 17.05
C SER A 11 -4.42 4.33 15.60
N LEU A 12 -4.43 3.13 14.99
CA LEU A 12 -4.04 2.93 13.59
C LEU A 12 -5.09 3.42 12.59
N ASN A 13 -6.33 3.69 13.05
CA ASN A 13 -7.39 4.19 12.17
C ASN A 13 -7.07 5.58 11.59
N ASN A 14 -6.35 6.41 12.37
CA ASN A 14 -6.03 7.78 11.98
C ASN A 14 -4.71 7.86 11.18
N ASN A 15 -3.86 6.83 11.28
CA ASN A 15 -2.63 6.72 10.51
C ASN A 15 -2.45 5.28 10.00
N PRO A 16 -3.07 4.93 8.86
CA PRO A 16 -2.96 3.60 8.28
C PRO A 16 -1.54 3.22 7.84
N ASN A 17 -0.60 4.18 7.81
CA ASN A 17 0.81 3.97 7.49
C ASN A 17 1.69 3.85 8.76
N GLN A 18 1.12 3.89 9.95
CA GLN A 18 1.87 3.90 11.21
C GLN A 18 2.79 2.69 11.33
N THR A 19 2.33 1.49 10.96
CA THR A 19 3.14 0.26 11.00
C THR A 19 4.43 0.38 10.18
N LEU A 20 4.35 1.01 8.99
CA LEU A 20 5.53 1.24 8.17
C LEU A 20 6.46 2.29 8.79
N GLN A 21 5.91 3.36 9.36
CA GLN A 21 6.69 4.40 10.05
C GLN A 21 7.43 3.82 11.26
N ASP A 22 6.75 2.99 12.06
CA ASP A 22 7.32 2.31 13.22
C ASP A 22 8.45 1.36 12.80
N GLY A 23 8.25 0.58 11.72
CA GLY A 23 9.28 -0.30 11.18
C GLY A 23 10.53 0.44 10.71
N VAL A 24 10.37 1.57 10.03
CA VAL A 24 11.50 2.43 9.61
C VAL A 24 12.21 3.06 10.80
N ALA A 25 11.47 3.51 11.82
CA ALA A 25 12.06 4.08 13.03
C ALA A 25 12.84 3.03 13.84
N ALA A 26 12.32 1.81 13.93
CA ALA A 26 12.97 0.71 14.64
C ALA A 26 14.18 0.14 13.90
N ASN A 27 14.16 0.13 12.57
CA ASN A 27 15.23 -0.41 11.73
C ASN A 27 15.50 0.51 10.52
N PRO A 28 16.28 1.59 10.69
CA PRO A 28 16.57 2.52 9.60
C PRO A 28 17.49 1.87 8.56
N CYS A 29 17.13 1.98 7.29
CA CYS A 29 17.99 1.53 6.19
C CYS A 29 19.15 2.49 5.93
N VAL A 30 20.24 1.98 5.36
CA VAL A 30 21.45 2.77 5.05
C VAL A 30 21.39 3.39 3.65
N GLN A 31 20.68 2.75 2.73
CA GLN A 31 20.46 3.23 1.36
C GLN A 31 19.09 2.75 0.87
N TYR A 32 18.43 3.53 0.01
CA TYR A 32 17.17 3.14 -0.61
C TYR A 32 17.04 3.68 -2.03
N ILE A 33 16.24 2.99 -2.83
CA ILE A 33 15.69 3.48 -4.10
C ILE A 33 14.20 3.71 -3.87
N GLN A 34 13.70 4.88 -4.26
CA GLN A 34 12.29 5.24 -4.13
C GLN A 34 11.69 5.52 -5.49
N TRP A 35 10.47 5.03 -5.69
CA TRP A 35 9.64 5.43 -6.82
C TRP A 35 8.18 5.49 -6.43
N GLY A 36 7.43 6.33 -7.15
CA GLY A 36 6.00 6.50 -6.96
C GLY A 36 5.24 6.20 -8.23
N VAL A 37 4.05 5.64 -8.07
CA VAL A 37 3.11 5.35 -9.15
C VAL A 37 1.81 6.06 -8.82
N TYR A 38 1.30 6.85 -9.76
CA TYR A 38 0.11 7.67 -9.57
C TYR A 38 -0.70 7.72 -10.85
N THR A 39 -2.03 7.60 -10.73
CA THR A 39 -2.96 7.65 -11.88
C THR A 39 -2.88 8.99 -12.62
N GLU A 40 -2.58 10.06 -11.90
CA GLU A 40 -2.49 11.42 -12.46
C GLU A 40 -1.12 11.74 -13.07
N ASN A 41 -0.20 10.76 -13.19
CA ASN A 41 1.14 11.02 -13.72
C ASN A 41 1.07 11.52 -15.18
N PRO A 42 1.51 12.76 -15.47
CA PRO A 42 1.35 13.37 -16.80
C PRO A 42 2.25 12.74 -17.87
N VAL A 43 3.32 12.04 -17.48
CA VAL A 43 4.32 11.43 -18.36
C VAL A 43 3.98 9.97 -18.71
N ALA A 44 3.37 9.24 -17.76
CA ALA A 44 2.96 7.85 -17.93
C ALA A 44 1.45 7.76 -18.19
N LYS A 45 1.04 7.88 -19.45
CA LYS A 45 -0.37 7.79 -19.86
C LYS A 45 -0.83 6.33 -19.90
N GLY A 46 -1.58 5.92 -18.88
CA GLY A 46 -2.29 4.64 -18.81
C GLY A 46 -3.51 4.77 -17.90
N SER A 47 -4.58 4.00 -18.16
CA SER A 47 -5.76 4.02 -17.29
C SER A 47 -5.65 2.95 -16.20
N VAL A 48 -6.15 3.27 -15.01
CA VAL A 48 -6.49 2.25 -14.02
C VAL A 48 -7.68 1.47 -14.59
N THR A 49 -7.39 0.31 -15.20
CA THR A 49 -8.40 -0.56 -15.76
C THR A 49 -8.99 -1.43 -14.66
N ASN A 50 -10.09 -0.95 -14.11
CA ASN A 50 -10.82 -1.69 -13.10
C ASN A 50 -11.34 -3.03 -13.68
N ILE A 51 -11.22 -4.11 -12.91
CA ILE A 51 -11.70 -5.44 -13.31
C ILE A 51 -13.25 -5.39 -13.34
N PRO A 52 -13.93 -5.95 -14.37
CA PRO A 52 -15.38 -5.79 -14.52
C PRO A 52 -16.22 -6.15 -13.28
N PHE A 53 -15.77 -7.11 -12.47
CA PHE A 53 -16.43 -7.51 -11.23
C PHE A 53 -16.39 -6.42 -10.15
N GLU A 54 -15.26 -5.73 -10.00
CA GLU A 54 -15.11 -4.65 -9.02
C GLU A 54 -16.00 -3.44 -9.39
N LYS A 55 -16.10 -3.07 -10.67
CA LYS A 55 -16.94 -1.95 -11.13
C LYS A 55 -18.40 -2.00 -10.65
N GLN A 56 -18.97 -3.20 -10.49
CA GLN A 56 -20.37 -3.35 -10.05
C GLN A 56 -20.59 -3.05 -8.57
N LYS A 57 -19.54 -3.09 -7.75
CA LYS A 57 -19.64 -3.00 -6.28
C LYS A 57 -18.75 -1.92 -5.66
N ALA A 58 -17.61 -1.63 -6.29
CA ALA A 58 -16.65 -0.62 -5.88
C ALA A 58 -15.90 -0.10 -7.13
N ASN A 59 -16.25 1.09 -7.60
CA ASN A 59 -15.56 1.66 -8.75
C ASN A 59 -14.24 2.30 -8.29
N VAL A 60 -13.11 1.69 -8.62
CA VAL A 60 -11.77 2.28 -8.43
C VAL A 60 -11.65 3.50 -9.35
N VAL A 61 -11.41 4.67 -8.75
CA VAL A 61 -11.30 5.95 -9.46
C VAL A 61 -9.89 6.52 -9.41
N ASP A 62 -9.08 6.10 -8.43
CA ASP A 62 -7.70 6.54 -8.30
C ASP A 62 -6.87 5.43 -7.63
N TYR A 63 -5.59 5.43 -7.96
CA TYR A 63 -4.54 4.57 -7.48
C TYR A 63 -3.28 5.41 -7.27
N SER A 64 -2.70 5.30 -6.08
CA SER A 64 -1.38 5.82 -5.77
C SER A 64 -0.58 4.82 -4.95
N ALA A 65 0.71 4.72 -5.21
CA ALA A 65 1.62 3.91 -4.42
C ALA A 65 3.01 4.53 -4.37
N ASN A 66 3.67 4.42 -3.21
CA ASN A 66 5.09 4.69 -3.06
C ASN A 66 5.80 3.43 -2.63
N TYR A 67 6.97 3.20 -3.22
CA TYR A 67 7.81 2.05 -2.96
C TYR A 67 9.18 2.52 -2.49
N TRP A 68 9.75 1.78 -1.54
CA TRP A 68 11.11 1.93 -1.04
C TRP A 68 11.80 0.58 -1.09
N LEU A 69 12.75 0.43 -1.99
CA LEU A 69 13.65 -0.71 -2.03
C LEU A 69 14.89 -0.37 -1.20
N GLN A 70 15.13 -1.11 -0.13
CA GLN A 70 16.03 -0.75 0.96
C GLN A 70 17.19 -1.74 1.08
N ALA A 71 18.37 -1.22 1.43
CA ALA A 71 19.49 -2.02 1.92
C ALA A 71 20.00 -1.48 3.26
N PHE A 72 20.40 -2.41 4.14
CA PHE A 72 20.83 -2.13 5.50
C PHE A 72 22.34 -2.07 5.67
N ILE A 73 23.09 -2.35 4.60
CA ILE A 73 24.54 -2.24 4.53
C ILE A 73 24.89 -1.38 3.33
N ARG A 74 25.82 -0.42 3.48
CA ARG A 74 26.26 0.46 2.40
C ARG A 74 26.96 -0.35 1.30
N GLY A 75 26.52 -0.19 0.06
CA GLY A 75 27.00 -1.00 -1.08
C GLY A 75 26.54 -2.46 -1.06
N GLY A 76 25.73 -2.85 -0.06
CA GLY A 76 25.15 -4.18 0.05
C GLY A 76 23.90 -4.36 -0.82
N GLU A 77 23.35 -5.57 -0.78
CA GLU A 77 22.14 -5.92 -1.54
C GLU A 77 20.88 -5.25 -0.99
N PHE A 78 19.97 -4.92 -1.91
CA PHE A 78 18.63 -4.48 -1.56
C PHE A 78 17.75 -5.69 -1.22
N THR A 79 17.44 -5.84 0.06
CA THR A 79 16.78 -7.03 0.62
C THR A 79 15.37 -6.78 1.12
N GLN A 80 14.91 -5.52 1.16
CA GLN A 80 13.59 -5.19 1.68
C GLN A 80 12.86 -4.23 0.74
N LEU A 81 11.61 -4.54 0.40
CA LEU A 81 10.72 -3.66 -0.35
C LEU A 81 9.56 -3.25 0.56
N SER A 82 9.52 -1.98 0.94
CA SER A 82 8.38 -1.42 1.67
C SER A 82 7.51 -0.60 0.73
N TYR A 83 6.21 -0.57 0.99
CA TYR A 83 5.30 0.26 0.20
C TYR A 83 4.14 0.79 1.02
N ASN A 84 3.61 1.92 0.56
CA ASN A 84 2.26 2.35 0.86
C ASN A 84 1.47 2.41 -0.45
N GLN A 85 0.19 2.08 -0.38
CA GLN A 85 -0.71 2.06 -1.50
C GLN A 85 -2.06 2.60 -1.04
N THR A 86 -2.63 3.50 -1.82
CA THR A 86 -3.98 4.01 -1.63
C THR A 86 -4.77 3.78 -2.91
N ILE A 87 -5.86 3.04 -2.77
CA ILE A 87 -6.88 2.87 -3.81
C ILE A 87 -8.10 3.67 -3.38
N LEU A 88 -8.56 4.58 -4.23
CA LEU A 88 -9.79 5.32 -3.97
C LEU A 88 -10.95 4.65 -4.72
N MET A 89 -11.99 4.30 -3.97
CA MET A 89 -13.18 3.64 -4.52
C MET A 89 -14.42 4.49 -4.29
N ASN A 90 -15.31 4.51 -5.29
CA ASN A 90 -16.67 4.99 -5.14
C ASN A 90 -17.58 3.78 -4.84
N ILE A 91 -18.18 3.78 -3.66
CA ILE A 91 -19.08 2.71 -3.21
C ILE A 91 -20.51 3.27 -3.12
N PRO A 92 -21.49 2.67 -3.82
CA PRO A 92 -22.89 3.07 -3.68
C PRO A 92 -23.49 2.49 -2.40
N ILE A 93 -23.93 3.36 -1.48
CA ILE A 93 -24.58 3.00 -0.22
C ILE A 93 -25.93 3.71 -0.17
N ASN A 94 -27.02 2.94 -0.23
CA ASN A 94 -28.41 3.45 -0.18
C ASN A 94 -28.68 4.63 -1.13
N GLY A 95 -28.17 4.54 -2.37
CA GLY A 95 -28.35 5.58 -3.39
C GLY A 95 -27.37 6.75 -3.31
N THR A 96 -26.49 6.79 -2.32
CA THR A 96 -25.42 7.79 -2.21
C THR A 96 -24.07 7.17 -2.58
N ILE A 97 -23.25 7.90 -3.34
CA ILE A 97 -21.87 7.49 -3.62
C ILE A 97 -20.98 7.98 -2.48
N VAL A 98 -20.35 7.03 -1.77
CA VAL A 98 -19.37 7.32 -0.72
C VAL A 98 -17.97 7.05 -1.27
N LYS A 99 -17.06 8.00 -1.08
CA LYS A 99 -15.64 7.82 -1.35
C LYS A 99 -15.02 7.02 -0.23
N PHE A 100 -14.42 5.89 -0.57
CA PHE A 100 -13.80 4.98 0.37
C PHE A 100 -12.31 4.81 0.03
N PRO A 101 -11.39 5.33 0.87
CA PRO A 101 -9.97 5.08 0.72
C PRO A 101 -9.62 3.70 1.26
N HIS A 102 -9.13 2.81 0.40
CA HIS A 102 -8.51 1.55 0.79
C HIS A 102 -7.00 1.71 0.82
N ILE A 103 -6.46 1.83 2.03
CA ILE A 103 -5.05 2.08 2.27
C ILE A 103 -4.39 0.78 2.72
N THR A 104 -3.25 0.46 2.13
CA THR A 104 -2.43 -0.69 2.46
C THR A 104 -1.00 -0.21 2.66
N CYS A 105 -0.37 -0.62 3.75
CA CYS A 105 1.07 -0.53 3.90
C CYS A 105 1.64 -1.92 4.19
N ASN A 106 2.81 -2.23 3.65
CA ASN A 106 3.47 -3.49 3.93
C ASN A 106 4.98 -3.42 3.66
N THR A 107 5.67 -4.42 4.17
CA THR A 107 7.09 -4.65 3.95
C THR A 107 7.27 -6.08 3.47
N LEU A 108 8.07 -6.26 2.43
CA LEU A 108 8.44 -7.56 1.91
C LEU A 108 9.95 -7.75 2.13
N THR A 109 10.36 -8.94 2.57
CA THR A 109 11.77 -9.30 2.66
C THR A 109 12.12 -10.31 1.57
N LYS A 110 13.31 -10.12 0.99
CA LYS A 110 13.88 -11.00 -0.01
C LYS A 110 14.39 -12.27 0.67
N ASN A 111 13.66 -13.37 0.52
CA ASN A 111 14.07 -14.66 1.10
C ASN A 111 15.02 -15.45 0.18
N ASN A 112 15.08 -15.14 -1.12
CA ASN A 112 15.99 -15.75 -2.13
C ASN A 112 16.28 -14.74 -3.26
N LYS A 113 17.21 -15.04 -4.19
CA LYS A 113 17.61 -14.10 -5.26
C LYS A 113 16.45 -13.62 -6.17
N ASP A 114 15.35 -14.35 -6.22
CA ASP A 114 14.35 -14.21 -7.30
C ASP A 114 13.02 -13.56 -6.87
N TYR A 115 12.68 -13.48 -5.57
CA TYR A 115 11.40 -12.90 -5.13
C TYR A 115 11.38 -12.39 -3.69
N PHE A 116 10.46 -11.46 -3.43
CA PHE A 116 10.15 -10.90 -2.12
C PHE A 116 8.93 -11.63 -1.53
N ILE A 117 8.98 -11.91 -0.22
CA ILE A 117 7.86 -12.54 0.51
C ILE A 117 7.24 -11.49 1.44
N LEU A 118 5.90 -11.54 1.53
CA LEU A 118 5.11 -10.72 2.44
C LEU A 118 5.55 -10.94 3.89
N CYS A 119 6.10 -9.90 4.51
CA CYS A 119 6.36 -9.88 5.94
C CYS A 119 5.19 -9.18 6.61
N ILE A 120 4.21 -9.96 7.04
CA ILE A 120 3.19 -9.47 7.97
C ILE A 120 3.88 -9.38 9.34
N ALA A 121 4.11 -8.16 9.82
CA ALA A 121 4.53 -7.91 11.19
C ALA A 121 3.36 -8.13 12.17
#